data_AF-A0A963TU28-F1
#
_entry.id   AF-A0A963TU28-F1
#
_cell.length_a   1.000
_cell.length_b   1.000
_cell.length_c   1.000
_cell.angle_alpha   90.00
_cell.angle_beta   90.00
_cell.angle_gamma   90.00
#
_symmetry.space_group_name_H-M   'P 1'
#
loop_
_entity.id
_entity.type
_entity.pdbx_description
1 polymer ?
#
loop_
_entity_poly.entity_id
_entity_poly.type
_entity_poly.pdbx_seq_one_letter_code
_entity_poly.pdbx_strand_id
1 'polypeptide(L)'
;MSTPGYLLVLGHSLDREKMAAYSAALPPIYKKYGGFYIGIGGPGRGVELLEGAWFDHSMVLARFGAAADVLKFWHSPEYAEAKKIREGAGTFNVFCIKGNGTEPPLGQPCFLVSVYRAFEADKLAPIRKAWAERIA
;
A
#
# COMPACT_ATOMS: atom_id res chain seq x y z
N MET A 1 -22.38 3.02 8.22
CA MET A 1 -21.06 3.61 7.93
C MET A 1 -20.45 2.85 6.75
N SER A 2 -19.79 3.52 5.81
CA SER A 2 -19.12 2.85 4.67
C SER A 2 -17.91 2.05 5.16
N THR A 3 -17.65 0.89 4.55
CA THR A 3 -16.46 0.10 4.85
C THR A 3 -15.19 0.85 4.41
N PRO A 4 -14.22 1.10 5.30
CA PRO A 4 -13.03 1.86 4.96
C PRO A 4 -12.18 1.17 3.90
N GLY A 5 -11.39 1.98 3.21
CA GLY A 5 -10.39 1.53 2.24
C GLY A 5 -8.98 1.75 2.75
N TYR A 6 -8.08 0.85 2.42
CA TYR A 6 -6.66 1.00 2.71
C TYR A 6 -5.82 0.90 1.46
N LEU A 7 -4.82 1.78 1.35
CA LEU A 7 -3.76 1.68 0.37
C LEU A 7 -2.49 1.21 1.09
N LEU A 8 -2.00 0.02 0.72
CA LEU A 8 -0.70 -0.48 1.18
C LEU A 8 0.29 -0.38 0.02
N VAL A 9 1.42 0.28 0.25
CA VAL A 9 2.53 0.36 -0.69
C VAL A 9 3.76 -0.30 -0.09
N LEU A 10 4.39 -1.20 -0.84
CA LEU A 10 5.73 -1.71 -0.59
C LEU A 10 6.63 -1.21 -1.71
N GLY A 11 7.62 -0.39 -1.41
CA GLY A 11 8.41 0.30 -2.43
C GLY A 11 9.91 0.21 -2.19
N HIS A 12 10.68 -0.29 -3.15
CA HIS A 12 12.13 -0.18 -3.18
C HIS A 12 12.52 1.00 -4.08
N SER A 13 13.11 2.03 -3.47
CA SER A 13 13.49 3.28 -4.14
C SER A 13 14.94 3.20 -4.61
N LEU A 14 15.16 3.50 -5.89
CA LEU A 14 16.48 3.59 -6.52
C LEU A 14 16.93 5.04 -6.75
N ASP A 15 15.98 5.99 -6.81
CA ASP A 15 16.24 7.42 -7.05
C ASP A 15 15.57 8.28 -5.96
N ARG A 16 16.39 8.86 -5.09
CA ARG A 16 15.91 9.64 -3.94
C ARG A 16 15.30 10.99 -4.36
N GLU A 17 15.82 11.64 -5.39
CA GLU A 17 15.36 12.95 -5.83
C GLU A 17 13.99 12.85 -6.48
N LYS A 18 13.81 11.90 -7.40
CA LYS A 18 12.50 11.60 -7.99
C LYS A 18 11.48 11.23 -6.93
N MET A 19 11.87 10.43 -5.94
CA MET A 19 10.96 10.04 -4.86
C MET A 19 10.60 11.19 -3.93
N ALA A 20 11.51 12.13 -3.69
CA ALA A 20 11.21 13.34 -2.94
C ALA A 20 10.20 14.23 -3.68
N ALA A 21 10.43 14.48 -4.98
CA ALA A 21 9.51 15.23 -5.83
C ALA A 21 8.13 14.57 -5.93
N TYR A 22 8.10 13.25 -6.13
CA TYR A 22 6.86 12.48 -6.13
C TYR A 22 6.13 12.59 -4.79
N SER A 23 6.82 12.39 -3.68
CA SER A 23 6.22 12.45 -2.33
C SER A 23 5.65 13.84 -2.02
N ALA A 24 6.28 14.91 -2.49
CA ALA A 24 5.80 16.29 -2.32
C ALA A 24 4.49 16.57 -3.09
N ALA A 25 4.22 15.87 -4.19
CA ALA A 25 3.00 16.03 -4.97
C ALA A 25 1.76 15.33 -4.36
N LEU A 26 1.97 14.36 -3.47
CA LEU A 26 0.91 13.48 -2.96
C LEU A 26 -0.08 14.12 -1.98
N PRO A 27 0.32 14.98 -1.00
CA PRO A 27 -0.59 15.47 0.04
C PRO A 27 -1.89 16.10 -0.48
N PRO A 28 -1.90 17.00 -1.48
CA PRO A 28 -3.15 17.56 -1.98
C PRO A 28 -4.04 16.51 -2.67
N ILE A 29 -3.45 15.51 -3.32
CA ILE A 29 -4.18 14.42 -4.00
C ILE A 29 -4.84 13.52 -2.96
N TYR A 30 -4.10 13.07 -1.93
CA TYR A 30 -4.67 12.29 -0.83
C TYR A 30 -5.84 13.03 -0.18
N LYS A 31 -5.64 14.31 0.17
CA LYS A 31 -6.69 15.14 0.77
C LYS A 31 -7.95 15.20 -0.10
N LYS A 32 -7.81 15.37 -1.41
CA LYS A 32 -8.93 15.43 -2.36
C LYS A 32 -9.82 14.18 -2.33
N TYR A 33 -9.21 13.01 -2.13
CA TYR A 33 -9.93 11.73 -2.09
C TYR A 33 -10.24 11.24 -0.68
N GLY A 34 -10.04 12.08 0.34
CA GLY A 34 -10.29 11.71 1.75
C GLY A 34 -9.29 10.69 2.30
N GLY A 35 -8.12 10.61 1.67
CA GLY A 35 -7.03 9.73 2.07
C GLY A 35 -6.09 10.40 3.08
N PHE A 36 -5.55 9.63 4.02
CA PHE A 36 -4.53 10.08 4.95
C PHE A 36 -3.60 8.93 5.36
N TYR A 37 -2.34 9.24 5.65
CA TYR A 37 -1.38 8.25 6.10
C TYR A 37 -1.67 7.81 7.54
N ILE A 38 -1.66 6.50 7.77
CA ILE A 38 -1.69 5.90 9.11
C ILE A 38 -0.28 5.53 9.55
N GLY A 39 0.56 5.09 8.62
CA GLY A 39 1.93 4.69 8.90
C GLY A 39 2.81 4.80 7.66
N ILE A 40 4.06 5.22 7.86
CA ILE A 40 5.08 5.31 6.83
C ILE A 40 6.41 4.89 7.45
N GLY A 41 7.15 4.01 6.78
CA GLY A 41 8.45 3.57 7.27
C GLY A 41 9.25 2.76 6.27
N GLY A 42 10.37 2.22 6.74
CA GLY A 42 11.28 1.30 6.06
C GLY A 42 12.40 0.92 7.02
N PRO A 43 13.40 0.13 6.60
CA PRO A 43 14.49 -0.29 7.48
C PRO A 43 15.10 0.88 8.27
N GLY A 44 15.06 0.79 9.59
CA GLY A 44 15.58 1.81 10.50
C GLY A 44 14.79 3.13 10.56
N ARG A 45 13.58 3.20 10.00
CA ARG A 45 12.74 4.41 9.99
C ARG A 45 11.27 4.07 10.12
N GLY A 46 10.63 4.43 11.24
CA GLY A 46 9.16 4.38 11.38
C GLY A 46 8.53 2.99 11.30
N VAL A 47 9.33 1.92 11.25
CA VAL A 47 8.88 0.54 11.34
C VAL A 47 9.92 -0.34 12.02
N GLU A 48 9.44 -1.29 12.81
CA GLU A 48 10.25 -2.25 13.55
C GLU A 48 9.90 -3.67 13.08
N LEU A 49 10.92 -4.47 12.79
CA LEU A 49 10.76 -5.88 12.44
C LEU A 49 10.69 -6.69 13.73
N LEU A 50 9.50 -7.22 14.04
CA LEU A 50 9.31 -8.04 15.23
C LEU A 50 9.71 -9.52 15.01
N GLU A 51 9.51 -10.04 13.81
CA GLU A 51 9.82 -11.43 13.46
C GLU A 51 10.14 -11.56 11.95
N GLY A 52 11.06 -12.46 11.58
CA GLY A 52 11.39 -12.79 10.19
C GLY A 52 12.57 -12.00 9.62
N ALA A 53 12.52 -11.69 8.32
CA ALA A 53 13.54 -10.92 7.62
C ALA A 53 12.89 -9.81 6.79
N TRP A 54 13.42 -8.60 6.91
CA TRP A 54 12.93 -7.45 6.17
C TRP A 54 13.57 -7.36 4.78
N PHE A 55 12.76 -7.14 3.75
CA PHE A 55 13.22 -6.85 2.40
C PHE A 55 13.30 -5.33 2.28
N ASP A 56 14.44 -4.76 1.87
CA ASP A 56 14.86 -3.35 1.63
C ASP A 56 13.83 -2.28 1.14
N HIS A 57 12.55 -2.60 1.12
CA HIS A 57 11.42 -1.77 0.77
C HIS A 57 10.97 -0.88 1.95
N SER A 58 10.53 0.31 1.57
CA SER A 58 9.66 1.17 2.37
C SER A 58 8.21 0.66 2.38
N MET A 59 7.48 0.99 3.44
CA MET A 59 6.07 0.69 3.63
C MET A 59 5.27 1.96 3.83
N VAL A 60 4.12 2.04 3.16
CA VAL A 60 3.12 3.10 3.38
C VAL A 60 1.77 2.45 3.58
N LEU A 61 1.08 2.83 4.65
CA LEU A 61 -0.32 2.50 4.90
C LEU A 61 -1.11 3.81 4.95
N ALA A 62 -2.09 3.94 4.05
CA ALA A 62 -3.03 5.05 4.06
C ALA A 62 -4.47 4.55 4.17
N ARG A 63 -5.33 5.33 4.86
CA ARG A 63 -6.76 5.06 5.00
C ARG A 63 -7.58 6.03 4.17
N PHE A 64 -8.70 5.53 3.65
CA PHE A 64 -9.75 6.27 2.97
C PHE A 64 -11.11 5.97 3.62
N GLY A 65 -12.07 6.89 3.48
CA GLY A 65 -13.43 6.73 4.02
C GLY A 65 -14.19 5.52 3.44
N ALA A 66 -13.89 5.15 2.19
CA ALA A 66 -14.39 3.93 1.57
C ALA A 66 -13.34 3.24 0.68
N ALA A 67 -13.45 1.92 0.50
CA ALA A 67 -12.61 1.17 -0.45
C ALA A 67 -12.67 1.72 -1.89
N ALA A 68 -13.84 2.22 -2.31
CA ALA A 68 -14.00 2.84 -3.63
C ALA A 68 -13.17 4.13 -3.79
N ASP A 69 -12.89 4.85 -2.70
CA ASP A 69 -12.14 6.10 -2.78
C ASP A 69 -10.63 5.86 -3.00
N VAL A 70 -10.11 4.69 -2.58
CA VAL A 70 -8.76 4.24 -2.94
C VAL A 70 -8.64 4.10 -4.46
N LEU A 71 -9.65 3.51 -5.11
CA LEU A 71 -9.67 3.32 -6.55
C LEU A 71 -9.82 4.65 -7.29
N LYS A 72 -10.69 5.55 -6.80
CA LYS A 72 -10.82 6.91 -7.35
C LYS A 72 -9.50 7.67 -7.27
N PHE A 73 -8.81 7.59 -6.13
CA PHE A 73 -7.47 8.15 -5.96
C PHE A 73 -6.48 7.56 -6.98
N TRP A 74 -6.39 6.23 -7.06
CA TRP A 74 -5.40 5.54 -7.91
C TRP A 74 -5.59 5.79 -9.42
N HIS A 75 -6.84 5.90 -9.86
CA HIS A 75 -7.22 6.14 -11.25
C HIS A 75 -7.45 7.61 -11.59
N SER A 76 -7.18 8.53 -10.64
CA SER A 76 -7.34 9.96 -10.88
C SER A 76 -6.32 10.51 -11.88
N PRO A 77 -6.68 11.55 -12.66
CA PRO A 77 -5.72 12.22 -13.54
C PRO A 77 -4.56 12.83 -12.75
N GLU A 78 -4.80 13.41 -11.57
CA GLU A 78 -3.75 14.02 -10.75
C GLU A 78 -2.75 12.99 -10.23
N TYR A 79 -3.23 11.82 -9.79
CA TYR A 79 -2.34 10.75 -9.37
C TYR A 79 -1.63 10.09 -10.57
N ALA A 80 -2.26 10.04 -11.74
CA ALA A 80 -1.61 9.60 -12.97
C ALA A 80 -0.41 10.49 -13.32
N GLU A 81 -0.55 11.81 -13.22
CA GLU A 81 0.58 12.74 -13.41
C GLU A 81 1.65 12.56 -12.32
N ALA A 82 1.26 12.42 -11.05
CA ALA A 82 2.21 12.15 -9.97
C ALA A 82 3.00 10.85 -10.21
N LYS A 83 2.36 9.79 -10.70
CA LYS A 83 3.05 8.52 -11.01
C LYS A 83 4.16 8.67 -12.04
N LYS A 84 4.05 9.58 -13.00
CA LYS A 84 5.10 9.85 -14.00
C LYS A 84 6.38 10.38 -13.35
N ILE A 85 6.27 11.17 -12.28
CA ILE A 85 7.43 11.73 -11.55
C ILE A 85 8.35 10.61 -11.02
N ARG A 86 7.76 9.50 -10.55
CA ARG A 86 8.49 8.35 -10.02
C ARG A 86 8.82 7.27 -11.06
N GLU A 87 8.63 7.54 -12.35
CA GLU A 87 8.92 6.57 -13.40
C GLU A 87 10.43 6.24 -13.43
N GLY A 88 10.73 4.94 -13.40
CA GLY A 88 12.10 4.42 -13.26
C GLY A 88 12.76 4.67 -11.90
N ALA A 89 12.07 5.27 -10.92
CA ALA A 89 12.66 5.62 -9.62
C ALA A 89 12.70 4.44 -8.62
N GLY A 90 12.14 3.28 -8.98
CA GLY A 90 12.06 2.12 -8.10
C GLY A 90 10.98 1.11 -8.49
N THR A 91 10.84 0.07 -7.67
CA THR A 91 9.81 -0.97 -7.81
C THR A 91 8.79 -0.86 -6.70
N PHE A 92 7.50 -0.90 -7.04
CA PHE A 92 6.42 -0.68 -6.07
C PHE A 92 5.32 -1.72 -6.25
N ASN A 93 4.98 -2.41 -5.17
CA ASN A 93 3.75 -3.19 -5.06
C ASN A 93 2.72 -2.31 -4.35
N VAL A 94 1.56 -2.12 -4.98
CA VAL A 94 0.49 -1.27 -4.44
C VAL A 94 -0.79 -2.06 -4.37
N PHE A 95 -1.41 -2.08 -3.19
CA PHE A 95 -2.60 -2.86 -2.91
C PHE A 95 -3.73 -1.94 -2.44
N CYS A 96 -4.93 -2.16 -2.97
CA CYS A 96 -6.17 -1.68 -2.38
C CYS A 96 -6.74 -2.79 -1.51
N ILE A 97 -6.94 -2.52 -0.22
CA ILE A 97 -7.45 -3.48 0.75
C ILE A 97 -8.78 -2.92 1.28
N LYS A 98 -9.84 -3.72 1.17
CA LYS A 98 -11.13 -3.40 1.80
C LYS A 98 -11.03 -3.72 3.30
N GLY A 99 -11.42 -2.78 4.15
CA GLY A 99 -11.54 -3.05 5.58
C GLY A 99 -12.58 -4.12 5.89
N ASN A 100 -12.49 -4.76 7.05
CA ASN A 100 -13.62 -5.52 7.57
C ASN A 100 -14.68 -4.52 8.07
N GLY A 101 -15.95 -4.69 7.71
CA GLY A 101 -17.03 -3.77 8.12
C GLY A 101 -17.32 -3.75 9.63
N THR A 102 -16.45 -4.35 10.43
CA THR A 102 -16.55 -4.63 11.87
C THR A 102 -15.36 -4.06 12.62
N GLU A 103 -14.79 -2.95 12.15
CA GLU A 103 -13.76 -2.22 12.88
C GLU A 103 -14.32 -1.94 14.28
N PRO A 104 -13.80 -2.59 15.35
CA PRO A 104 -14.40 -2.48 16.66
C PRO A 104 -14.39 -1.02 17.11
N PRO A 105 -15.37 -0.56 17.91
CA PRO A 105 -15.36 0.80 18.47
C PRO A 105 -14.22 1.04 19.49
N LEU A 106 -13.24 0.12 19.59
CA LEU A 106 -12.18 0.07 20.59
C LEU A 106 -11.04 1.09 20.38
N GLY A 107 -11.20 2.05 19.48
CA GLY A 107 -10.20 3.09 19.21
C GLY A 107 -9.46 2.90 17.88
N GLN A 108 -8.25 3.45 17.78
CA GLN A 108 -7.49 3.41 16.53
C GLN A 108 -7.21 1.96 16.11
N PRO A 109 -7.43 1.59 14.85
CA PRO A 109 -7.20 0.24 14.37
C PRO A 109 -5.72 -0.16 14.49
N CYS A 110 -5.46 -1.39 14.95
CA CYS A 110 -4.15 -2.04 14.89
C CYS A 110 -4.10 -2.93 13.64
N PHE A 111 -3.03 -2.83 12.86
CA PHE A 111 -2.84 -3.59 11.63
C PHE A 111 -1.64 -4.52 11.77
N LEU A 112 -1.84 -5.80 11.46
CA LEU A 112 -0.74 -6.74 11.20
C LEU A 112 -0.65 -6.96 9.68
N VAL A 113 0.51 -6.64 9.11
CA VAL A 113 0.81 -6.87 7.68
C VAL A 113 1.97 -7.84 7.61
N SER A 114 1.71 -9.06 7.13
CA SER A 114 2.76 -10.05 6.88
C SER A 114 3.03 -10.17 5.39
N VAL A 115 4.30 -10.01 5.01
CA VAL A 115 4.77 -10.17 3.63
C VAL A 115 5.68 -11.38 3.58
N TYR A 116 5.32 -12.38 2.78
CA TYR A 116 6.12 -13.59 2.62
C TYR A 116 6.68 -13.64 1.20
N ARG A 117 7.99 -13.92 1.09
CA ARG A 117 8.60 -14.33 -0.17
C ARG A 117 8.70 -15.85 -0.18
N ALA A 118 8.10 -16.50 -1.17
CA ALA A 118 8.25 -17.93 -1.33
C ALA A 118 9.57 -18.23 -2.05
N PHE A 119 10.36 -19.13 -1.48
CA PHE A 119 11.64 -19.58 -2.03
C PHE A 119 11.50 -20.81 -2.96
N GLU A 120 10.28 -21.30 -3.16
CA GLU A 120 9.95 -22.42 -4.06
C GLU A 120 8.63 -22.11 -4.78
N ALA A 121 8.67 -21.16 -5.71
CA ALA A 121 7.47 -20.63 -6.37
C ALA A 121 6.60 -21.72 -7.04
N ASP A 122 7.22 -22.82 -7.50
CA ASP A 122 6.52 -23.93 -8.15
C ASP A 122 5.59 -24.69 -7.20
N LYS A 123 5.93 -24.75 -5.90
CA LYS A 123 5.05 -25.38 -4.89
C LYS A 123 3.81 -24.53 -4.58
N LEU A 124 3.79 -23.26 -5.00
CA LEU A 124 2.62 -22.40 -4.89
C LEU A 124 1.64 -22.53 -6.07
N ALA A 125 1.99 -23.25 -7.14
CA ALA A 125 1.13 -23.39 -8.32
C ALA A 125 -0.29 -23.89 -7.99
N PRO A 126 -0.50 -24.88 -7.09
CA PRO A 126 -1.84 -25.32 -6.70
C PRO A 126 -2.65 -24.22 -5.98
N ILE A 127 -1.99 -23.45 -5.11
CA ILE A 127 -2.62 -22.35 -4.36
C ILE A 127 -2.98 -21.20 -5.31
N ARG A 128 -2.08 -20.84 -6.23
CA ARG A 128 -2.32 -19.79 -7.24
C ARG A 128 -3.50 -20.13 -8.14
N LYS A 129 -3.62 -21.39 -8.58
CA LYS A 129 -4.75 -21.87 -9.38
C LYS A 129 -6.07 -21.74 -8.62
N ALA A 130 -6.12 -22.23 -7.38
CA ALA A 130 -7.31 -22.13 -6.53
C ALA A 130 -7.72 -20.68 -6.22
N TRP A 131 -6.75 -19.77 -6.09
CA TRP A 131 -7.02 -18.34 -5.93
C TRP A 131 -7.58 -17.69 -7.20
N ALA A 132 -7.02 -17.99 -8.37
CA ALA A 132 -7.49 -17.47 -9.65
C ALA A 132 -8.94 -17.90 -9.94
N GLU A 133 -9.28 -19.16 -9.65
CA GLU A 133 -10.65 -19.71 -9.78
C GLU A 133 -11.65 -19.06 -8.82
N ARG A 134 -11.18 -18.47 -7.70
CA ARG A 134 -12.04 -17.84 -6.68
C ARG A 134 -12.31 -16.35 -6.95
N ILE A 135 -11.57 -15.74 -7.86
CA ILE A 135 -11.66 -14.31 -8.21
C ILE A 135 -12.21 -14.12 -9.64
N ALA A 136 -12.34 -15.19 -10.42
CA ALA A 136 -13.10 -15.24 -11.67
C ALA A 136 -14.60 -15.37 -11.41
#